data_AF-A0A9W5NZ73-F1
#
_entry.id   AF-A0A9W5NZ73-F1
#
_cell.length_a   1.000
_cell.length_b   1.000
_cell.length_c   1.000
_cell.angle_alpha   90.00
_cell.angle_beta   90.00
_cell.angle_gamma   90.00
#
_symmetry.space_group_name_H-M   'P 1'
#
loop_
_entity.id
_entity.type
_entity.pdbx_description
1 polymer ?
#
loop_
_entity_poly.entity_id
_entity_poly.type
_entity_poly.pdbx_seq_one_letter_code
_entity_poly.pdbx_strand_id
1 'polypeptide(L)'
;MSNKTEEKLKALLEKEEQLKKEKQELKRKMKLEEKKKREKLCKNTGELTEKYFNIEHLSIEEREALFESISIRVNEKIENLFPSVQQINNISSEDENNRIVTNHSPVAL
;
A
#
# COMPACT_ATOMS: atom_id res chain seq x y z
N MET A 1 -8.56 47.82 -23.60
CA MET A 1 -8.97 46.40 -23.67
C MET A 1 -7.97 45.43 -23.03
N SER A 2 -6.81 45.87 -22.48
CA SER A 2 -5.74 44.97 -21.98
C SER A 2 -6.00 44.35 -20.60
N ASN A 3 -6.60 45.10 -19.65
CA ASN A 3 -6.64 44.72 -18.23
C ASN A 3 -7.39 43.42 -17.91
N LYS A 4 -8.41 43.06 -18.69
CA LYS A 4 -9.23 41.85 -18.45
C LYS A 4 -8.44 40.56 -18.70
N THR A 5 -7.41 40.62 -19.55
CA THR A 5 -6.58 39.46 -19.89
C THR A 5 -5.49 39.26 -18.83
N GLU A 6 -4.91 40.35 -18.33
CA GLU A 6 -3.92 40.34 -17.24
C GLU A 6 -4.53 39.87 -15.91
N GLU A 7 -5.74 40.32 -15.57
CA GLU A 7 -6.47 39.86 -14.37
C GLU A 7 -6.77 38.36 -14.42
N LYS A 8 -7.18 37.86 -15.60
CA LYS A 8 -7.41 36.41 -15.80
C LYS A 8 -6.12 35.60 -15.68
N LEU A 9 -5.01 36.11 -16.22
CA LEU A 9 -3.71 35.44 -16.12
C LEU A 9 -3.27 35.35 -14.66
N LYS A 10 -3.43 36.44 -13.89
CA LYS A 10 -3.10 36.45 -12.46
C LYS A 10 -3.96 35.46 -11.67
N ALA A 11 -5.27 35.42 -11.91
CA ALA A 11 -6.17 34.47 -11.27
C ALA A 11 -5.83 33.00 -11.61
N LEU A 12 -5.37 32.72 -12.82
CA LEU A 12 -4.91 31.39 -13.21
C LEU A 12 -3.62 30.99 -12.49
N LEU A 13 -2.65 31.90 -12.36
CA LEU A 13 -1.40 31.64 -11.64
C LEU A 13 -1.64 31.42 -10.14
N GLU A 14 -2.50 32.22 -9.51
CA GLU A 14 -2.89 32.03 -8.11
C GLU A 14 -3.57 30.66 -7.89
N LYS A 15 -4.46 30.26 -8.82
CA LYS A 15 -5.12 28.96 -8.77
C LYS A 15 -4.14 27.81 -8.99
N GLU A 16 -3.16 27.97 -9.87
CA GLU A 16 -2.12 26.98 -10.10
C GLU A 16 -1.25 26.78 -8.85
N GLU A 17 -0.85 27.87 -8.18
CA GLU A 17 -0.08 27.80 -6.95
C GLU A 17 -0.88 27.14 -5.82
N GLN A 18 -2.18 27.47 -5.70
CA GLN A 18 -3.08 26.84 -4.74
C GLN A 18 -3.20 25.33 -4.99
N LEU A 19 -3.42 24.91 -6.24
CA LEU A 19 -3.51 23.49 -6.59
C LEU A 19 -2.19 22.74 -6.35
N LYS A 20 -1.03 23.40 -6.55
CA LYS A 20 0.28 22.82 -6.22
C LYS A 20 0.41 22.56 -4.72
N LYS A 21 -0.03 23.49 -3.87
CA LYS A 21 -0.04 23.34 -2.41
C LYS A 21 -1.00 22.22 -1.97
N GLU A 22 -2.23 22.21 -2.48
CA GLU A 22 -3.23 21.19 -2.18
C GLU A 22 -2.77 19.79 -2.59
N LYS A 23 -2.16 19.64 -3.78
CA LYS A 23 -1.58 18.37 -4.23
C LYS A 23 -0.48 17.88 -3.29
N GLN A 24 0.37 18.78 -2.80
CA GLN A 24 1.44 18.42 -1.87
C GLN A 24 0.86 18.00 -0.51
N GLU A 25 -0.15 18.72 -0.02
CA GLU A 25 -0.83 18.38 1.23
C GLU A 25 -1.55 17.03 1.14
N LEU A 26 -2.24 16.77 0.02
CA LEU A 26 -2.92 15.51 -0.22
C LEU A 26 -1.93 14.34 -0.23
N LYS A 27 -0.77 14.51 -0.90
CA LYS A 27 0.31 13.51 -0.87
C LYS A 27 0.82 13.24 0.54
N ARG A 28 0.98 14.28 1.37
CA ARG A 28 1.40 14.13 2.78
C ARG A 28 0.36 13.38 3.60
N LYS A 29 -0.93 13.71 3.43
CA LYS A 29 -2.06 13.03 4.11
C LYS A 29 -2.11 11.55 3.75
N MET A 30 -1.98 11.22 2.47
CA MET A 30 -1.96 9.82 2.00
C MET A 30 -0.81 9.02 2.63
N LYS A 31 0.42 9.55 2.60
CA LYS A 31 1.58 8.91 3.23
C LYS A 31 1.40 8.68 4.73
N LEU A 32 0.81 9.66 5.43
CA LEU A 32 0.54 9.54 6.85
C LEU A 32 -0.50 8.44 7.14
N GLU A 33 -1.53 8.33 6.31
CA GLU A 33 -2.54 7.29 6.44
C GLU A 33 -1.97 5.89 6.17
N GLU A 34 -1.15 5.74 5.14
CA GLU A 34 -0.42 4.50 4.84
C GLU A 34 0.49 4.09 6.01
N LYS A 35 1.23 5.04 6.58
CA LYS A 35 2.06 4.81 7.77
C LYS A 35 1.22 4.30 8.94
N LYS A 36 0.08 4.96 9.23
CA LYS A 36 -0.84 4.53 10.31
C LYS A 36 -1.39 3.13 10.08
N LYS A 37 -1.76 2.79 8.84
CA LYS A 37 -2.25 1.45 8.47
C LYS A 37 -1.17 0.40 8.70
N ARG A 38 0.07 0.67 8.26
CA ARG A 38 1.22 -0.22 8.48
C ARG A 38 1.54 -0.42 9.95
N GLU A 39 1.59 0.66 10.74
CA GLU A 39 1.86 0.59 12.18
C GLU A 39 0.78 -0.23 12.91
N LYS A 40 -0.50 -0.02 12.58
CA LYS A 40 -1.60 -0.81 13.13
C LYS A 40 -1.47 -2.29 12.76
N LEU A 41 -1.11 -2.60 11.52
CA LEU A 41 -0.89 -3.99 11.10
C LEU A 41 0.27 -4.63 11.89
N CYS A 42 1.41 -3.95 11.99
CA CYS A 42 2.56 -4.45 12.76
C CYS A 42 2.19 -4.70 14.22
N LYS A 43 1.45 -3.78 14.85
CA LYS A 43 0.97 -3.95 16.23
C LYS A 43 0.05 -5.17 16.36
N ASN A 44 -0.97 -5.27 15.51
CA ASN A 44 -1.91 -6.38 15.55
C ASN A 44 -1.21 -7.73 15.32
N THR A 45 -0.28 -7.81 14.37
CA THR A 45 0.50 -9.02 14.12
C THR A 45 1.38 -9.36 15.33
N GLY A 46 2.03 -8.38 15.94
CA GLY A 46 2.82 -8.58 17.16
C GLY A 46 1.98 -9.14 18.31
N GLU A 47 0.79 -8.59 18.55
CA GLU A 47 -0.14 -9.09 19.56
C GLU A 47 -0.58 -10.54 19.29
N LEU A 48 -0.81 -10.91 18.03
CA LEU A 48 -1.10 -12.30 17.66
C LEU A 48 0.09 -13.22 17.94
N THR A 49 1.30 -12.79 17.60
CA THR A 49 2.50 -13.57 17.86
C THR A 49 2.68 -13.84 19.35
N GLU A 50 2.52 -12.83 20.20
CA GLU A 50 2.60 -13.04 21.66
C GLU A 50 1.49 -13.96 22.17
N LYS A 51 0.27 -13.81 21.67
CA LYS A 51 -0.87 -14.67 22.06
C LYS A 51 -0.63 -16.15 21.76
N TYR A 52 0.00 -16.48 20.63
CA TYR A 52 0.16 -17.86 20.19
C TYR A 52 1.50 -18.48 20.57
N PHE A 53 2.56 -17.68 20.68
CA PHE A 53 3.91 -18.19 20.94
C PHE A 53 4.46 -17.82 22.32
N ASN A 54 3.85 -16.86 23.02
CA ASN A 54 4.25 -16.42 24.37
C ASN A 54 5.76 -16.11 24.47
N ILE A 55 6.27 -15.27 23.58
CA ILE A 55 7.71 -15.04 23.36
C ILE A 55 8.22 -13.73 23.97
N GLU A 56 7.39 -13.04 24.76
CA GLU A 56 7.73 -11.77 25.40
C GLU A 56 9.03 -11.84 26.23
N HIS A 57 9.29 -13.01 26.82
CA HIS A 57 10.47 -13.28 27.62
C HIS A 57 11.77 -13.44 26.81
N LEU A 58 11.66 -13.66 25.50
CA LEU A 58 12.82 -13.81 24.61
C LEU A 58 13.39 -12.45 24.19
N SER A 59 14.71 -12.38 24.05
CA SER A 59 15.40 -11.25 23.44
C SER A 59 15.04 -11.11 21.96
N ILE A 60 15.37 -9.98 21.34
CA ILE A 60 15.10 -9.78 19.90
C ILE A 60 15.86 -10.82 19.07
N GLU A 61 17.10 -11.10 19.43
CA GLU A 61 17.97 -12.08 18.75
C GLU A 61 17.42 -13.50 18.88
N GLU A 62 16.90 -13.87 20.06
CA GLU A 62 16.27 -15.17 20.29
C GLU A 62 14.96 -15.33 19.49
N ARG A 63 14.17 -14.26 19.38
CA ARG A 63 12.96 -14.24 18.55
C ARG A 63 13.30 -14.38 17.08
N GLU A 64 14.36 -13.70 16.61
CA GLU A 64 14.83 -13.80 15.23
C GLU A 64 15.24 -15.23 14.89
N ALA A 65 16.06 -15.86 15.74
CA ALA A 65 16.45 -17.26 15.58
C ALA A 65 15.23 -18.21 15.57
N LEU A 66 14.25 -17.99 16.47
CA LEU A 66 13.00 -18.75 16.48
C LEU A 66 12.22 -18.60 15.17
N PHE A 67 11.97 -17.36 14.74
CA PHE A 67 11.21 -17.10 13.51
C PHE A 67 11.90 -17.66 12.28
N GLU A 68 13.23 -17.52 12.18
CA GLU A 68 14.01 -18.09 11.10
C GLU A 68 13.85 -19.62 11.05
N SER A 69 13.98 -20.28 12.20
CA SER A 69 13.90 -21.75 12.30
C SER A 69 12.56 -22.35 11.87
N ILE A 70 11.46 -21.58 11.97
CA ILE A 70 10.11 -22.03 11.61
C ILE A 70 9.60 -21.45 10.28
N SER A 71 10.33 -20.49 9.71
CA SER A 71 9.89 -19.69 8.55
C SER A 71 9.53 -20.56 7.34
N ILE A 72 10.37 -21.54 6.99
CA ILE A 72 10.17 -22.45 5.86
C ILE A 72 8.82 -23.16 5.99
N ARG A 73 8.59 -23.80 7.13
CA ARG A 73 7.35 -24.56 7.40
C ARG A 73 6.11 -23.67 7.42
N VAL A 74 6.23 -22.45 7.95
CA VAL A 74 5.14 -21.48 7.97
C VAL A 74 4.79 -21.02 6.56
N ASN A 75 5.80 -20.69 5.74
CA ASN A 75 5.62 -20.25 4.35
C ASN A 75 4.99 -21.35 3.49
N GLU A 76 5.44 -22.60 3.60
CA GLU A 76 4.81 -23.74 2.93
C GLU A 76 3.33 -23.90 3.31
N LYS A 77 3.00 -23.75 4.60
CA LYS A 77 1.60 -23.79 5.05
C LYS A 77 0.78 -22.63 4.48
N ILE A 78 1.37 -21.44 4.38
CA ILE A 78 0.70 -20.27 3.81
C ILE A 78 0.35 -20.52 2.35
N GLU A 79 1.30 -21.02 1.55
CA GLU A 79 1.06 -21.32 0.13
C GLU A 79 -0.07 -22.34 -0.07
N ASN A 80 -0.11 -23.37 0.80
CA ASN A 80 -1.11 -24.42 0.72
C ASN A 80 -2.51 -23.97 1.21
N LEU A 81 -2.57 -23.15 2.27
CA LEU A 81 -3.83 -22.74 2.91
C LEU A 81 -4.41 -21.45 2.34
N PHE A 82 -3.57 -20.58 1.78
CA PHE A 82 -3.94 -19.25 1.28
C PHE A 82 -3.37 -19.02 -0.14
N PRO A 83 -3.78 -19.84 -1.14
CA PRO A 83 -3.21 -19.80 -2.50
C PRO A 83 -3.42 -18.47 -3.24
N SER A 84 -4.38 -17.63 -2.80
CA SER A 84 -4.65 -16.32 -3.40
C SER A 84 -3.49 -15.31 -3.30
N VAL A 85 -2.51 -15.52 -2.42
CA VAL A 85 -1.39 -14.59 -2.21
C VAL A 85 -0.43 -14.58 -3.42
N GLN A 86 -0.39 -15.65 -4.22
CA GLN A 86 0.47 -15.75 -5.40
C GLN A 86 0.03 -14.84 -6.56
N GLN A 87 -1.23 -14.39 -6.59
CA GLN A 87 -1.72 -13.50 -7.66
C GLN A 87 -1.28 -12.04 -7.47
N ILE A 88 -1.02 -11.60 -6.23
CA ILE A 88 -0.72 -10.19 -5.93
C ILE A 88 0.75 -9.85 -6.27
N ASN A 89 1.68 -10.80 -6.11
CA ASN A 89 3.08 -10.59 -6.46
C ASN A 89 3.33 -10.45 -7.97
N ASN A 90 2.41 -10.92 -8.81
CA ASN A 90 2.50 -10.80 -10.27
C ASN A 90 1.85 -9.52 -10.83
N ILE A 91 1.13 -8.74 -10.01
CA ILE A 91 0.45 -7.51 -10.46
C ILE A 91 1.28 -6.26 -10.10
N SER A 92 2.23 -6.37 -9.18
CA SER A 92 3.03 -5.21 -8.69
C SER A 92 4.23 -4.83 -9.57
N SER A 93 4.35 -5.32 -10.81
CA SER A 93 5.37 -4.84 -11.77
C SER A 93 4.82 -4.20 -13.05
N GLU A 94 3.51 -3.97 -13.16
CA GLU A 94 2.90 -3.36 -14.34
C GLU A 94 2.00 -2.16 -13.97
N ASP A 95 2.58 -1.19 -13.26
CA ASP A 95 2.05 0.19 -13.24
C ASP A 95 2.88 1.11 -14.16
N GLU A 96 3.45 0.54 -15.23
CA GLU A 96 3.77 1.29 -16.44
C GLU A 96 3.00 0.70 -17.63
N ASN A 97 1.91 1.38 -17.96
CA ASN A 97 1.30 1.55 -19.28
C ASN A 97 -0.19 1.18 -19.35
N ASN A 98 -0.99 2.24 -19.51
CA ASN A 98 -2.36 2.21 -20.00
C ASN A 98 -2.51 1.22 -21.18
N ARG A 99 -3.28 0.16 -21.00
CA ARG A 99 -4.00 -0.48 -22.09
C ARG A 99 -5.34 -1.01 -21.61
N ILE A 100 -6.39 -0.28 -21.98
CA ILE A 100 -7.76 -0.78 -21.94
C ILE A 100 -7.80 -2.03 -22.82
N VAL A 101 -8.00 -3.20 -22.22
CA VAL A 101 -8.34 -4.43 -22.94
C VAL A 101 -9.77 -4.80 -22.55
N THR A 102 -10.69 -4.42 -23.43
CA THR A 102 -12.06 -4.91 -23.46
C THR A 102 -12.04 -6.42 -23.74
N ASN A 103 -12.40 -7.24 -22.75
CA ASN A 103 -12.68 -8.65 -22.98
C ASN A 103 -14.20 -8.87 -22.99
N HIS A 104 -14.71 -9.11 -24.19
CA HIS A 104 -16.06 -9.58 -24.45
C HIS A 104 -16.31 -10.91 -23.72
N SER A 105 -17.41 -10.98 -22.98
CA SER A 105 -17.98 -12.23 -22.45
C SER A 105 -18.86 -12.86 -23.53
N PRO A 106 -18.70 -14.16 -23.88
CA PRO A 106 -19.70 -14.88 -24.62
C PRO A 106 -20.73 -15.43 -23.63
N VAL A 107 -21.95 -14.90 -23.71
CA VAL A 107 -23.14 -15.47 -23.07
C VAL A 107 -23.40 -16.83 -23.69
N ALA A 108 -23.46 -17.89 -22.87
CA ALA A 108 -23.92 -19.21 -23.30
C ALA A 108 -25.45 -19.21 -23.41
N LEU A 109 -25.97 -19.74 -24.54
CA LEU A 109 -27.37 -20.11 -24.76
C LEU A 109 -27.58 -21.57 -24.33
#